data_AF-A0A022RPR9-F1
#
_entry.id   AF-A0A022RPR9-F1
#
_cell.length_a   1.000
_cell.length_b   1.000
_cell.length_c   1.000
_cell.angle_alpha   90.00
_cell.angle_beta   90.00
_cell.angle_gamma   90.00
#
_symmetry.space_group_name_H-M   'P 1'
#
loop_
_entity.id
_entity.type
_entity.pdbx_description
1 polymer ?
#
loop_
_entity_poly.entity_id
_entity_poly.type
_entity_poly.pdbx_seq_one_letter_code
_entity_poly.pdbx_strand_id
1 'polypeptide(L)'
;MAVVEEPEQEFKPQKKKPDSEDDKRRKKITPGSLMKALIRPGAGENTPSDGDQVIYHCTIRTLDGVVVESTRAEIGGNGNPKRQVLGKSKIILGLLEGIPTMLNGEVAMFKMKPELHYGEEDCPV
;
A
#
# COMPACT_ATOMS: atom_id res chain seq x y z
N MET A 1 -19.51 -1.88 -46.42
CA MET A 1 -19.26 -0.72 -45.55
C MET A 1 -19.49 -1.21 -44.12
N ALA A 2 -18.57 -1.16 -43.16
CA ALA A 2 -17.16 -0.81 -43.13
C ALA A 2 -16.52 -1.75 -42.07
N VAL A 3 -15.42 -2.39 -42.42
CA VAL A 3 -14.55 -3.09 -41.46
C VAL A 3 -13.85 -1.99 -40.68
N VAL A 4 -14.13 -1.87 -39.39
CA VAL A 4 -13.37 -0.97 -38.52
C VAL A 4 -12.24 -1.82 -37.95
N GLU A 5 -11.07 -1.67 -38.57
CA GLU A 5 -9.78 -2.06 -37.99
C GLU A 5 -9.56 -1.24 -36.71
N GLU A 6 -9.49 -1.93 -35.57
CA GLU A 6 -8.99 -1.37 -34.32
C GLU A 6 -7.51 -1.78 -34.19
N PRO A 7 -6.58 -0.83 -34.01
CA PRO A 7 -5.16 -1.09 -34.11
C PRO A 7 -4.65 -1.91 -32.92
N GLU A 8 -3.96 -3.00 -33.24
CA GLU A 8 -3.17 -3.81 -32.31
C GLU A 8 -2.17 -2.91 -31.57
N GLN A 9 -2.45 -2.64 -30.30
CA GLN A 9 -1.53 -1.89 -29.44
C GLN A 9 -0.42 -2.82 -28.98
N GLU A 10 0.69 -2.82 -29.72
CA GLU A 10 1.96 -3.48 -29.39
C GLU A 10 2.33 -3.29 -27.90
N PHE A 11 2.25 -4.36 -27.11
CA PHE A 11 2.85 -4.43 -25.78
C PHE A 11 4.38 -4.48 -25.94
N LYS A 12 5.01 -3.31 -25.96
CA LYS A 12 6.47 -3.20 -25.86
C LYS A 12 6.93 -3.81 -24.52
N PRO A 13 7.99 -4.64 -24.50
CA PRO A 13 8.51 -5.23 -23.29
C PRO A 13 9.03 -4.13 -22.37
N GLN A 14 8.40 -3.96 -21.21
CA GLN A 14 8.81 -2.97 -20.22
C GLN A 14 10.20 -3.35 -19.70
N LYS A 15 11.18 -2.52 -20.07
CA LYS A 15 12.51 -2.46 -19.47
C LYS A 15 12.39 -2.52 -17.95
N LYS A 16 13.13 -3.44 -17.32
CA LYS A 16 13.40 -3.47 -15.87
C LYS A 16 13.72 -2.04 -15.42
N LYS A 17 12.84 -1.44 -14.61
CA LYS A 17 13.11 -0.15 -13.97
C LYS A 17 14.37 -0.32 -13.12
N PRO A 18 15.23 0.72 -13.03
CA PRO A 18 16.30 0.75 -12.04
C PRO A 18 15.68 0.61 -10.64
N ASP A 19 16.43 -0.02 -9.73
CA ASP A 19 16.08 -0.21 -8.32
C ASP A 19 15.52 1.09 -7.73
N SER A 20 14.20 1.15 -7.49
CA SER A 20 13.57 2.34 -6.89
C SER A 20 14.10 2.50 -5.46
N GLU A 21 14.14 3.72 -4.93
CA GLU A 21 14.48 3.95 -3.50
C GLU A 21 13.59 3.10 -2.58
N ASP A 22 12.34 2.87 -2.99
CA ASP A 22 11.40 1.93 -2.38
C ASP A 22 11.90 0.47 -2.31
N ASP A 23 12.59 -0.02 -3.35
CA ASP A 23 13.14 -1.38 -3.40
C ASP A 23 14.31 -1.54 -2.42
N LYS A 24 15.20 -0.54 -2.34
CA LYS A 24 16.27 -0.49 -1.33
C LYS A 24 15.72 -0.49 0.08
N ARG A 25 14.62 0.24 0.33
CA ARG A 25 13.97 0.27 1.64
C ARG A 25 13.33 -1.09 1.96
N ARG A 26 12.66 -1.73 1.00
CA ARG A 26 12.09 -3.07 1.20
C ARG A 26 13.15 -4.12 1.52
N LYS A 27 14.34 -4.03 0.90
CA LYS A 27 15.48 -4.91 1.24
C LYS A 27 15.96 -4.80 2.69
N LYS A 28 15.62 -3.72 3.41
CA LYS A 28 15.96 -3.56 4.84
C LYS A 28 14.93 -4.24 5.77
N ILE A 29 13.81 -4.73 5.24
CA ILE A 29 12.78 -5.39 6.05
C ILE A 29 13.30 -6.75 6.51
N THR A 30 13.46 -6.91 7.82
CA THR A 30 13.84 -8.20 8.42
C THR A 30 12.58 -9.08 8.59
N PRO A 31 12.63 -10.39 8.28
CA PRO A 31 11.50 -11.29 8.46
C PRO A 31 10.98 -11.26 9.91
N GLY A 32 9.65 -11.16 10.06
CA GLY A 32 8.98 -11.00 11.36
C GLY A 32 8.80 -9.55 11.84
N SER A 33 9.34 -8.56 11.12
CA SER A 33 9.16 -7.15 11.47
C SER A 33 7.81 -6.58 11.06
N LEU A 34 7.14 -7.22 10.10
CA LEU A 34 5.77 -6.94 9.66
C LEU A 34 4.94 -8.24 9.78
N MET A 35 3.87 -8.17 10.55
CA MET A 35 2.87 -9.23 10.67
C MET A 35 1.53 -8.71 10.15
N LYS A 36 0.90 -9.50 9.29
CA LYS A 36 -0.42 -9.20 8.73
C LYS A 36 -1.43 -10.19 9.30
N ALA A 37 -2.54 -9.67 9.82
CA ALA A 37 -3.71 -10.45 10.18
C ALA A 37 -4.87 -10.08 9.25
N LEU A 38 -5.43 -11.06 8.55
CA LEU A 38 -6.61 -10.87 7.71
C LEU A 38 -7.86 -10.78 8.60
N ILE A 39 -8.54 -9.64 8.58
CA ILE A 39 -9.78 -9.41 9.36
C ILE A 39 -11.00 -9.68 8.50
N ARG A 40 -10.99 -9.20 7.26
CA ARG A 40 -12.01 -9.46 6.25
C ARG A 40 -11.35 -9.73 4.91
N PRO A 41 -11.66 -10.86 4.26
CA PRO A 41 -11.15 -11.13 2.92
C PRO A 41 -11.65 -10.08 1.94
N GLY A 42 -10.78 -9.68 1.02
CA GLY A 42 -11.15 -8.90 -0.14
C GLY A 42 -11.85 -9.76 -1.20
N ALA A 43 -12.23 -9.12 -2.31
CA ALA A 43 -12.81 -9.78 -3.47
C ALA A 43 -11.85 -9.74 -4.66
N GLY A 44 -11.88 -10.82 -5.45
CA GLY A 44 -11.03 -10.99 -6.62
C GLY A 44 -9.61 -11.47 -6.28
N GLU A 45 -8.77 -11.53 -7.30
CA GLU A 45 -7.37 -12.00 -7.21
C GLU A 45 -6.36 -10.88 -7.49
N ASN A 46 -6.87 -9.68 -7.79
CA ASN A 46 -6.03 -8.53 -8.12
C ASN A 46 -5.47 -7.90 -6.85
N THR A 47 -4.15 -7.74 -6.85
CA THR A 47 -3.38 -7.00 -5.87
C THR A 47 -2.81 -5.74 -6.51
N PRO A 48 -2.68 -4.63 -5.76
CA PRO A 48 -2.17 -3.38 -6.32
C PRO A 48 -0.65 -3.47 -6.56
N SER A 49 -0.20 -2.95 -7.71
CA SER A 49 1.19 -2.98 -8.16
C SER A 49 1.80 -1.58 -8.27
N ASP A 50 3.13 -1.49 -8.49
CA ASP A 50 3.81 -0.21 -8.64
C ASP A 50 3.24 0.63 -9.80
N GLY A 51 2.74 1.82 -9.47
CA GLY A 51 2.05 2.72 -10.40
C GLY A 51 0.54 2.77 -10.21
N ASP A 52 -0.05 1.80 -9.49
CA ASP A 52 -1.48 1.82 -9.18
C ASP A 52 -1.82 2.87 -8.12
N GLN A 53 -3.01 3.45 -8.27
CA GLN A 53 -3.58 4.34 -7.27
C GLN A 53 -4.42 3.53 -6.28
N VAL A 54 -3.95 3.48 -5.04
CA VAL A 54 -4.66 2.85 -3.92
C VAL A 54 -5.42 3.89 -3.13
N ILE A 55 -6.65 3.53 -2.75
CA ILE A 55 -7.52 4.37 -1.93
C ILE A 55 -7.92 3.53 -0.73
N TYR A 56 -7.55 3.96 0.47
CA TYR A 56 -7.77 3.17 1.67
C TYR A 56 -8.11 4.03 2.88
N HIS A 57 -8.86 3.42 3.80
CA HIS A 57 -9.02 3.94 5.15
C HIS A 57 -8.08 3.17 6.10
N CYS A 58 -7.20 3.90 6.77
CA CYS A 58 -6.39 3.37 7.85
C CYS A 58 -6.76 3.99 9.21
N THR A 59 -6.52 3.20 10.25
CA THR A 59 -6.51 3.65 11.64
C THR A 59 -5.25 3.12 12.27
N ILE A 60 -4.38 4.01 12.69
CA ILE A 60 -3.10 3.72 13.33
C ILE A 60 -3.32 3.76 14.83
N ARG A 61 -2.99 2.67 15.50
CA ARG A 61 -3.11 2.54 16.96
C ARG A 61 -1.77 2.10 17.54
N THR A 62 -1.44 2.61 18.72
CA THR A 62 -0.31 2.10 19.51
C THR A 62 -0.63 0.70 20.06
N LEU A 63 0.40 0.01 20.56
CA LEU A 63 0.22 -1.28 21.24
C LEU A 63 -0.65 -1.18 22.51
N ASP A 64 -0.72 0.00 23.09
CA ASP A 64 -1.56 0.33 24.25
C ASP A 64 -3.03 0.56 23.86
N GLY A 65 -3.35 0.58 22.56
CA GLY A 65 -4.70 0.77 22.02
C GLY A 65 -5.06 2.24 21.75
N VAL A 66 -4.16 3.18 22.03
CA VAL A 66 -4.36 4.61 21.76
C VAL A 66 -4.34 4.87 20.25
N VAL A 67 -5.35 5.55 19.73
CA VAL A 67 -5.43 5.94 18.31
C VAL A 67 -4.50 7.14 18.09
N VAL A 68 -3.51 6.98 17.20
CA VAL A 68 -2.56 8.03 16.84
C VAL A 68 -3.06 8.82 15.64
N GLU A 69 -3.53 8.10 14.62
CA GLU A 69 -4.07 8.69 13.40
C GLU A 69 -5.26 7.85 12.93
N SER A 70 -6.31 8.49 12.44
CA SER A 70 -7.39 7.79 11.75
C SER A 70 -7.88 8.60 10.57
N THR A 71 -8.22 7.90 9.50
CA THR A 71 -8.92 8.48 8.34
C THR A 71 -10.44 8.28 8.43
N ARG A 72 -10.92 7.49 9.39
CA ARG A 72 -12.35 7.17 9.57
C ARG A 72 -13.00 8.15 10.53
N ALA A 73 -14.14 8.73 10.13
CA ALA A 73 -14.88 9.70 10.95
C ALA A 73 -15.35 9.10 12.28
N GLU A 74 -15.75 7.82 12.28
CA GLU A 74 -16.15 7.05 13.46
C GLU A 74 -15.09 6.99 14.57
N ILE A 75 -13.80 7.19 14.26
CA ILE A 75 -12.69 7.11 15.21
C ILE A 75 -11.89 8.44 15.26
N GLY A 76 -12.57 9.56 15.05
CA GLY A 76 -11.98 10.90 15.17
C GLY A 76 -11.14 11.38 13.98
N GLY A 77 -11.21 10.68 12.85
CA GLY A 77 -10.57 11.10 11.60
C GLY A 77 -11.42 12.06 10.76
N ASN A 78 -10.84 12.58 9.68
CA ASN A 78 -11.52 13.51 8.76
C ASN A 78 -12.56 12.85 7.84
N GLY A 79 -12.80 11.54 7.96
CA GLY A 79 -13.72 10.77 7.11
C GLY A 79 -13.26 10.60 5.65
N ASN A 80 -12.12 11.15 5.27
CA ASN A 80 -11.60 11.13 3.91
C ASN A 80 -10.58 9.99 3.76
N PRO A 81 -10.75 9.10 2.77
CA PRO A 81 -9.77 8.03 2.53
C PRO A 81 -8.45 8.63 2.03
N LYS A 82 -7.33 8.00 2.41
CA LYS A 82 -6.01 8.34 1.86
C LYS A 82 -5.92 7.80 0.44
N ARG A 83 -5.45 8.64 -0.48
CA ARG A 83 -5.22 8.29 -1.89
C ARG A 83 -3.73 8.34 -2.13
N GLN A 84 -3.15 7.24 -2.57
CA GLN A 84 -1.72 7.17 -2.76
C GLN A 84 -1.35 6.32 -3.97
N VAL A 85 -0.28 6.70 -4.67
CA VAL A 85 0.20 5.96 -5.86
C VAL A 85 1.42 5.15 -5.46
N LEU A 86 1.33 3.83 -5.57
CA LEU A 86 2.43 2.92 -5.23
C LEU A 86 3.66 3.22 -6.10
N GLY A 87 4.84 3.28 -5.47
CA GLY A 87 6.12 3.55 -6.15
C GLY A 87 6.32 4.99 -6.65
N LYS A 88 5.40 5.92 -6.35
CA LYS A 88 5.56 7.36 -6.65
C LYS A 88 5.36 8.25 -5.44
N SER A 89 4.47 7.84 -4.54
CA SER A 89 4.17 8.59 -3.34
C SER A 89 5.05 8.12 -2.19
N LYS A 90 5.42 9.02 -1.29
CA LYS A 90 6.04 8.62 -0.02
C LYS A 90 5.01 7.86 0.81
N ILE A 91 5.26 6.57 1.03
CA ILE A 91 4.44 5.67 1.83
C ILE A 91 5.34 5.08 2.91
N ILE A 92 4.77 4.84 4.08
CA ILE A 92 5.45 4.16 5.18
C ILE A 92 5.85 2.74 4.75
N LEU A 93 7.06 2.30 5.11
CA LEU A 93 7.66 1.07 4.60
C LEU A 93 6.79 -0.18 4.80
N GLY A 94 6.20 -0.37 5.99
CA GLY A 94 5.33 -1.54 6.17
C GLY A 94 3.98 -1.45 5.47
N LEU A 95 3.50 -0.26 5.10
CA LEU A 95 2.35 -0.13 4.20
C LEU A 95 2.75 -0.38 2.75
N LEU A 96 3.94 0.05 2.34
CA LEU A 96 4.51 -0.22 1.02
C LEU A 96 4.66 -1.72 0.79
N GLU A 97 5.06 -2.49 1.80
CA GLU A 97 5.11 -3.96 1.74
C GLU A 97 3.74 -4.62 1.98
N GLY A 98 2.92 -4.04 2.86
CA GLY A 98 1.63 -4.60 3.23
C GLY A 98 0.56 -4.48 2.15
N ILE A 99 0.42 -3.31 1.51
CA ILE A 99 -0.65 -3.01 0.55
C ILE A 99 -0.63 -3.95 -0.69
N PRO A 100 0.52 -4.25 -1.31
CA PRO A 100 0.59 -5.21 -2.42
C PRO A 100 0.18 -6.63 -2.05
N THR A 101 0.14 -6.98 -0.76
CA THR A 101 -0.36 -8.30 -0.31
C THR A 101 -1.87 -8.32 -0.13
N MET A 102 -2.54 -7.17 -0.23
CA MET A 102 -3.98 -7.03 0.01
C MET A 102 -4.78 -7.12 -1.28
N LEU A 103 -5.95 -7.73 -1.17
CA LEU A 103 -6.95 -7.75 -2.23
C LEU A 103 -7.85 -6.52 -2.18
N ASN A 104 -8.55 -6.25 -3.27
CA ASN A 104 -9.51 -5.15 -3.31
C ASN A 104 -10.63 -5.37 -2.27
N GLY A 105 -10.92 -4.34 -1.47
CA GLY A 105 -11.90 -4.41 -0.38
C GLY A 105 -11.47 -5.22 0.85
N GLU A 106 -10.23 -5.72 0.88
CA GLU A 106 -9.69 -6.43 2.03
C GLU A 106 -9.57 -5.52 3.24
N VAL A 107 -9.87 -6.06 4.43
CA VAL A 107 -9.54 -5.42 5.70
C VAL A 107 -8.50 -6.27 6.40
N ALA A 108 -7.31 -5.72 6.58
CA ALA A 108 -6.22 -6.36 7.29
C ALA A 108 -5.72 -5.47 8.42
N MET A 109 -5.20 -6.11 9.47
CA MET A 109 -4.51 -5.46 10.57
C MET A 109 -3.02 -5.76 10.45
N PHE A 110 -2.20 -4.72 10.42
CA PHE A 110 -0.75 -4.84 10.37
C PHE A 110 -0.16 -4.52 11.75
N LYS A 111 0.62 -5.46 12.28
CA LYS A 111 1.45 -5.25 13.47
C LYS A 111 2.89 -5.20 13.02
N MET A 112 3.56 -4.10 13.27
CA MET A 112 4.91 -3.86 12.77
C MET A 112 5.77 -3.15 13.80
N LYS A 113 7.07 -3.37 13.69
CA LYS A 113 8.06 -2.64 14.50
C LYS A 113 8.08 -1.15 14.14
N PRO A 114 8.47 -0.27 15.07
CA PRO A 114 8.56 1.17 14.82
C PRO A 114 9.49 1.49 13.65
N GLU A 115 10.55 0.69 13.45
CA GLU A 115 11.51 0.78 12.34
C GLU A 115 10.89 0.65 10.95
N LEU A 116 9.66 0.12 10.83
CA LEU A 116 8.94 0.05 9.55
C LEU A 116 7.82 1.10 9.45
N HIS A 117 7.56 1.83 10.54
CA HIS A 117 6.47 2.80 10.68
C HIS A 117 7.00 4.24 10.83
N TYR A 118 6.75 4.90 11.96
CA TYR A 118 7.24 6.26 12.25
C TYR A 118 8.74 6.34 12.58
N GLY A 119 9.40 5.21 12.81
CA GLY A 119 10.84 5.15 13.04
C GLY A 119 11.66 5.09 11.75
N GLU A 120 11.01 5.01 10.58
CA GLU A 120 11.69 5.14 9.29
C GLU A 120 12.21 6.56 9.09
N GLU A 121 13.46 6.69 8.62
CA GLU A 121 14.08 7.99 8.33
C GLU A 121 13.34 8.78 7.24
N ASP A 122 12.67 8.07 6.31
CA ASP A 122 11.85 8.67 5.24
C ASP A 122 10.35 8.44 5.50
N CYS A 123 9.92 8.49 6.77
CA CYS A 123 8.50 8.50 7.10
C CYS A 123 7.86 9.83 6.63
N PRO A 124 6.79 9.81 5.81
CA PRO A 124 6.04 11.01 5.48
C PRO A 124 5.21 11.43 6.71
N VAL A 125 5.75 12.34 7.53
CA VAL A 125 5.04 13.03 8.62
C VAL A 125 4.43 14.34 8.14
#